data_AF-A0A4Y8IMK1-F1
#
_entry.id   AF-A0A4Y8IMK1-F1
#
_cell.length_a   1.000
_cell.length_b   1.000
_cell.length_c   1.000
_cell.angle_alpha   90.00
_cell.angle_beta   90.00
_cell.angle_gamma   90.00
#
_symmetry.space_group_name_H-M   'P 1'
#
loop_
_entity.id
_entity.type
_entity.pdbx_description
1 polymer ?
#
loop_
_entity_poly.entity_id
_entity_poly.type
_entity_poly.pdbx_seq_one_letter_code
_entity_poly.pdbx_strand_id
1 'polypeptide(L)'
;MGQTIGIVGGLVIGDAVVKAGLVSNLMVVIIALTAIASFVVPSNEMSNTLRILTFPLILLAGTFGFVGIAIGFLVLLIHLSRLESLGAPYFAPVSPLFVKDLKDTFLRLPIYKLNTRPKDVNAQKSVIVERSREWDDNEK
;
A
#
# COMPACT_ATOMS: atom_id res chain seq x y z
N MET A 1 30.95 -15.44 2.82
CA MET A 1 31.87 -14.53 3.54
C MET A 1 31.30 -13.13 3.80
N GLY A 2 30.33 -12.60 3.02
CA GLY A 2 29.77 -11.27 3.25
C GLY A 2 28.70 -11.14 4.35
N GLN A 3 28.00 -12.22 4.73
CA GLN A 3 26.93 -12.17 5.72
C GLN A 3 27.44 -11.79 7.13
N THR A 4 28.57 -12.35 7.58
CA THR A 4 29.15 -12.03 8.90
C THR A 4 29.61 -10.58 8.97
N ILE A 5 30.22 -10.06 7.90
CA ILE A 5 30.64 -8.65 7.80
C ILE A 5 29.41 -7.73 7.83
N GLY A 6 28.32 -8.11 7.16
CA GLY A 6 27.06 -7.35 7.17
C GLY A 6 26.41 -7.28 8.56
N ILE A 7 26.39 -8.39 9.31
CA ILE A 7 25.81 -8.43 10.67
C ILE A 7 26.65 -7.62 11.65
N VAL A 8 27.97 -7.84 11.68
CA VAL A 8 28.87 -7.12 12.60
C VAL A 8 28.94 -5.64 12.23
N GLY A 9 28.97 -5.31 10.94
CA GLY A 9 28.97 -3.92 10.47
C GLY A 9 27.70 -3.16 10.86
N GLY A 10 26.52 -3.76 10.68
CA GLY A 10 25.25 -3.13 11.03
C GLY A 10 25.11 -2.87 12.54
N LEU A 11 25.53 -3.81 13.37
CA LEU A 11 25.45 -3.68 14.83
C LEU A 11 26.44 -2.63 15.37
N VAL A 12 27.69 -2.65 14.90
CA VAL A 12 28.72 -1.69 15.37
C VAL A 12 28.39 -0.27 14.92
N ILE A 13 27.93 -0.08 13.68
CA ILE A 13 27.50 1.24 13.19
C ILE A 13 26.26 1.71 13.96
N GLY A 14 25.27 0.84 14.19
CA GLY A 14 24.07 1.18 14.95
C GLY A 14 24.39 1.65 16.38
N ASP A 15 25.25 0.93 17.08
CA ASP A 15 25.70 1.29 18.44
C ASP A 15 26.51 2.60 18.45
N ALA A 16 27.40 2.79 17.47
CA ALA A 16 28.20 4.01 17.36
C ALA A 16 27.34 5.26 17.11
N VAL A 17 26.32 5.18 16.26
CA VAL A 17 25.43 6.32 15.93
C VAL A 17 24.60 6.75 17.14
N VAL A 18 24.14 5.78 17.94
CA VAL A 18 23.43 6.06 19.21
C VAL A 18 24.39 6.70 20.23
N LYS A 19 25.58 6.13 20.43
CA LYS A 19 26.57 6.66 21.37
C LYS A 19 27.09 8.05 20.99
N ALA A 20 27.20 8.33 19.69
CA ALA A 20 27.57 9.64 19.17
C ALA A 20 26.45 10.69 19.31
N GLY A 21 25.25 10.30 19.75
CA GLY A 21 24.12 11.22 19.92
C GLY A 21 23.51 11.71 18.60
N LEU A 22 23.82 11.06 17.48
CA LEU A 22 23.28 11.43 16.17
C LEU A 22 21.78 11.09 16.04
N VAL A 23 21.33 10.04 16.74
CA VAL A 23 19.93 9.60 16.80
C VAL A 23 19.58 9.08 18.20
N SER A 24 18.31 9.16 18.59
CA SER A 24 17.84 8.63 19.87
C SER A 24 17.54 7.12 19.81
N ASN A 25 17.61 6.42 20.96
CA ASN A 25 17.25 5.00 21.07
C ASN A 25 15.86 4.70 20.51
N LEU A 26 14.89 5.57 20.79
CA LEU A 26 13.52 5.41 20.33
C LEU A 26 13.43 5.52 18.81
N MET A 27 14.20 6.42 18.19
CA MET A 27 14.23 6.57 16.74
C MET A 27 14.80 5.34 16.03
N VAL A 28 15.83 4.69 16.60
CA VAL A 28 16.38 3.44 16.06
C VAL A 28 15.33 2.33 16.01
N VAL A 29 14.53 2.21 17.07
CA VAL A 29 13.43 1.22 17.13
C VAL A 29 12.38 1.49 16.04
N ILE A 30 11.98 2.76 15.84
CA ILE A 30 11.01 3.13 14.80
C ILE A 30 11.55 2.79 13.40
N ILE A 31 12.82 3.10 13.11
CA ILE A 31 13.44 2.82 11.81
C ILE A 31 13.55 1.30 11.58
N ALA A 32 13.93 0.52 12.59
CA ALA A 32 14.01 -0.94 12.48
C ALA A 32 12.65 -1.57 12.15
N LEU A 33 11.58 -1.13 12.82
CA LEU A 33 10.22 -1.59 12.53
C LEU A 33 9.77 -1.20 11.11
N THR A 34 10.08 0.02 10.69
CA THR A 34 9.77 0.51 9.33
C THR A 34 10.52 -0.30 8.27
N ALA A 35 11.79 -0.63 8.51
CA ALA A 35 12.59 -1.46 7.61
C ALA A 35 12.03 -2.89 7.49
N ILE A 36 11.60 -3.49 8.60
CA ILE A 36 10.96 -4.82 8.60
C ILE A 36 9.63 -4.77 7.84
N ALA A 37 8.81 -3.74 8.06
CA ALA A 37 7.55 -3.54 7.36
C ALA A 37 7.74 -3.39 5.84
N SER A 38 8.88 -2.84 5.39
CA SER A 38 9.19 -2.71 3.96
C SER A 38 9.33 -4.07 3.24
N PHE A 39 9.56 -5.17 3.96
CA PHE A 39 9.60 -6.52 3.37
C PHE A 39 8.22 -7.13 3.11
N VAL A 40 7.13 -6.47 3.54
CA VAL A 40 5.75 -6.92 3.24
C VAL A 40 5.41 -6.72 1.76
N VAL A 41 6.08 -5.80 1.07
CA VAL A 41 5.85 -5.53 -0.36
C VAL A 41 6.47 -6.66 -1.20
N PRO A 42 5.66 -7.51 -1.87
CA PRO A 42 6.16 -8.69 -2.57
C PRO A 42 6.86 -8.36 -3.90
N SER A 43 6.65 -7.16 -4.44
CA SER A 43 7.21 -6.72 -5.72
C SER A 43 8.44 -5.83 -5.52
N ASN A 44 9.58 -6.30 -6.05
CA ASN A 44 10.84 -5.56 -5.99
C ASN A 44 10.77 -4.21 -6.70
N GLU A 45 10.03 -4.12 -7.81
CA GLU A 45 9.85 -2.85 -8.52
C GLU A 45 9.08 -1.83 -7.69
N MET A 46 8.07 -2.27 -6.93
CA MET A 46 7.34 -1.40 -6.00
C MET A 46 8.23 -0.94 -4.85
N SER A 47 9.07 -1.83 -4.31
CA SER A 47 10.05 -1.46 -3.27
C SER A 47 11.04 -0.40 -3.76
N ASN A 48 11.52 -0.52 -5.00
CA ASN A 48 12.42 0.47 -5.59
C ASN A 48 11.72 1.82 -5.81
N THR A 49 10.48 1.81 -6.30
CA THR A 49 9.67 3.03 -6.45
C THR A 49 9.43 3.72 -5.11
N LEU A 50 9.13 2.98 -4.04
CA LEU A 50 8.97 3.53 -2.69
C LEU A 50 10.26 4.21 -2.18
N ARG A 51 11.44 3.66 -2.49
CA ARG A 51 12.73 4.31 -2.15
C ARG A 51 12.90 5.63 -2.90
N ILE A 52 12.64 5.63 -4.21
CA ILE A 52 12.71 6.83 -5.05
C ILE A 52 11.77 7.93 -4.53
N LEU A 53 10.57 7.54 -4.09
CA LEU A 53 9.57 8.46 -3.53
C LEU A 53 9.95 9.00 -2.13
N THR A 54 10.74 8.23 -1.37
CA THR A 54 11.15 8.60 -0.01
C THR A 54 12.26 9.66 -0.02
N PHE A 55 13.18 9.65 -0.98
CA PHE A 55 14.24 10.67 -1.09
C PHE A 55 13.74 12.13 -1.16
N PRO A 56 12.78 12.49 -2.04
CA PRO A 56 12.23 13.85 -2.07
C PRO A 56 11.45 14.19 -0.81
N LEU A 57 10.75 13.21 -0.20
CA LEU A 57 10.08 13.42 1.09
C LEU A 57 11.09 13.73 2.21
N ILE A 58 12.24 13.07 2.25
CA ILE A 58 13.32 13.36 3.21
C ILE A 58 13.90 14.76 2.98
N LEU A 59 14.10 15.17 1.73
CA LEU A 59 14.59 16.53 1.42
C LEU A 59 13.58 17.62 1.85
N LEU A 60 12.29 17.40 1.59
CA LEU A 60 11.23 18.30 2.04
C LEU A 60 11.12 18.33 3.57
N ALA A 61 11.26 17.17 4.23
CA ALA A 61 11.31 17.08 5.69
C ALA A 61 12.52 17.79 6.29
N GLY A 62 13.69 17.70 5.65
CA GLY A 62 14.92 18.36 6.12
C GLY A 62 14.87 19.88 6.00
N THR A 63 14.16 20.41 5.01
CA THR A 63 14.07 21.86 4.73
C THR A 63 12.92 22.54 5.47
N PHE A 64 11.75 21.91 5.53
CA PHE A 64 10.53 22.50 6.11
C PHE A 64 10.01 21.74 7.35
N GLY A 65 10.72 20.71 7.83
CA GLY A 65 10.31 19.91 8.98
C GLY A 65 9.00 19.14 8.74
N PHE A 66 8.14 19.12 9.76
CA PHE A 66 6.84 18.46 9.70
C PHE A 66 5.91 19.02 8.61
N VAL A 67 6.00 20.33 8.35
CA VAL A 67 5.19 20.99 7.30
C VAL A 67 5.57 20.45 5.92
N GLY A 68 6.87 20.23 5.67
CA GLY A 68 7.36 19.63 4.43
C GLY A 68 6.86 18.22 4.21
N ILE A 69 6.80 17.42 5.28
CA ILE A 69 6.21 16.06 5.24
C ILE A 69 4.72 16.13 4.90
N ALA A 70 3.95 17.01 5.56
CA ALA A 70 2.52 17.13 5.32
C ALA A 70 2.19 17.54 3.87
N ILE A 71 2.91 18.52 3.33
CA ILE A 71 2.73 18.97 1.94
C ILE A 71 3.19 17.90 0.96
N GLY A 72 4.36 17.30 1.18
CA GLY A 72 4.87 16.22 0.32
C GLY A 72 3.94 15.00 0.29
N PHE A 73 3.36 14.66 1.45
CA PHE A 73 2.37 13.59 1.56
C PHE A 73 1.07 13.93 0.82
N LEU A 74 0.60 15.18 0.90
CA LEU A 74 -0.59 15.62 0.17
C LEU A 74 -0.36 15.57 -1.36
N VAL A 75 0.80 16.03 -1.84
CA VAL A 75 1.17 15.92 -3.26
C VAL A 75 1.21 14.46 -3.72
N LEU A 76 1.75 13.57 -2.88
CA LEU A 76 1.79 12.14 -3.13
C LEU A 76 0.37 11.57 -3.24
N LEU A 77 -0.54 11.92 -2.34
CA LEU A 77 -1.94 11.46 -2.41
C LEU A 77 -2.65 11.92 -3.68
N ILE A 78 -2.45 13.18 -4.09
CA ILE A 78 -3.00 13.71 -5.35
C ILE A 78 -2.43 12.94 -6.54
N HIS A 79 -1.12 12.69 -6.54
CA HIS A 79 -0.47 11.94 -7.61
C HIS A 79 -1.07 10.53 -7.74
N LEU A 80 -1.15 9.78 -6.65
CA LEU A 80 -1.73 8.43 -6.63
C LEU A 80 -3.21 8.42 -7.06
N SER A 81 -3.99 9.46 -6.73
CA SER A 81 -5.40 9.56 -7.14
C SER A 81 -5.56 9.78 -8.64
N ARG A 82 -4.54 10.29 -9.33
CA ARG A 82 -4.51 10.46 -10.79
C ARG A 82 -3.97 9.24 -11.53
N LEU A 83 -3.32 8.31 -10.84
CA LEU A 83 -2.85 7.07 -11.46
C LEU A 83 -4.05 6.14 -11.68
N GLU A 84 -4.27 5.79 -12.94
CA GLU A 84 -5.19 4.72 -13.34
C GLU A 84 -4.38 3.43 -13.58
N SER A 85 -4.84 2.32 -13.02
CA SER A 85 -4.31 0.98 -13.29
C SER A 85 -5.34 0.19 -14.09
N LEU A 86 -5.00 -0.15 -15.34
CA LEU A 86 -5.85 -0.97 -16.22
C LEU A 86 -7.31 -0.47 -16.34
N GLY A 87 -7.50 0.85 -16.38
CA GLY A 87 -8.81 1.49 -16.53
C GLY A 87 -9.61 1.65 -15.23
N ALA A 88 -9.07 1.26 -14.07
CA ALA A 88 -9.62 1.52 -12.75
C ALA A 88 -8.65 2.44 -11.95
N PRO A 89 -9.14 3.43 -11.20
CA PRO A 89 -8.27 4.28 -10.38
C PRO A 89 -7.46 3.46 -9.36
N TYR A 90 -6.18 3.80 -9.15
CA TYR A 90 -5.33 3.10 -8.18
C TYR A 90 -5.86 3.18 -6.74
N PHE A 91 -6.67 4.19 -6.44
CA PHE A 91 -7.39 4.37 -5.17
C PHE A 91 -8.83 3.81 -5.19
N ALA A 92 -9.26 3.06 -6.20
CA ALA A 92 -10.56 2.39 -6.17
C ALA A 92 -10.63 1.38 -5.01
N PRO A 93 -11.69 1.36 -4.17
CA PRO A 93 -12.98 2.07 -4.26
C PRO A 93 -13.11 3.28 -3.31
N VAL A 94 -11.99 3.85 -2.85
CA VAL A 94 -11.95 5.10 -2.06
C VAL A 94 -12.15 6.31 -2.98
N SER A 95 -11.71 6.20 -4.24
CA SER A 95 -11.96 7.15 -5.32
C SER A 95 -12.09 6.37 -6.63
N PRO A 96 -13.28 6.17 -7.23
CA PRO A 96 -14.64 6.62 -6.87
C PRO A 96 -15.26 5.85 -5.70
N LEU A 97 -16.05 6.54 -4.86
CA LEU A 97 -16.70 5.97 -3.68
C LEU A 97 -17.83 4.98 -4.05
N PHE A 98 -17.50 3.69 -4.16
CA PHE A 98 -18.50 2.62 -4.24
C PHE A 98 -18.73 1.99 -2.87
N VAL A 99 -19.71 2.51 -2.13
CA VAL A 99 -20.06 2.05 -0.76
C VAL A 99 -20.36 0.54 -0.68
N LYS A 100 -20.78 -0.07 -1.79
CA LYS A 100 -21.06 -1.50 -1.88
C LYS A 100 -19.78 -2.35 -2.01
N ASP A 101 -18.73 -1.80 -2.65
CA ASP A 101 -17.46 -2.49 -2.91
C ASP A 101 -16.44 -2.25 -1.77
N LEU A 102 -16.63 -1.19 -0.95
CA LEU A 102 -15.84 -0.94 0.26
C LEU A 102 -15.89 -2.10 1.28
N LYS A 103 -17.01 -2.82 1.35
CA LYS A 103 -17.16 -3.97 2.26
C LYS A 103 -16.19 -5.09 1.89
N ASP A 104 -15.99 -5.32 0.59
CA ASP A 104 -15.09 -6.37 0.09
C ASP A 104 -13.61 -5.98 0.19
N THR A 105 -13.29 -4.68 0.20
CA THR A 105 -11.92 -4.16 0.39
C THR A 105 -11.44 -4.19 1.84
N PHE A 106 -12.30 -3.80 2.80
CA PHE A 106 -11.92 -3.77 4.22
C PHE A 106 -12.12 -5.12 4.93
N LEU A 107 -13.12 -5.91 4.52
CA LEU A 107 -13.40 -7.22 5.07
C LEU A 107 -13.64 -8.19 3.91
N ARG A 108 -12.62 -8.97 3.52
CA ARG A 108 -12.72 -9.94 2.44
C ARG A 108 -13.87 -10.94 2.72
N LEU A 109 -15.02 -10.71 2.11
CA LEU A 109 -16.19 -11.57 2.24
C LEU A 109 -15.92 -12.90 1.51
N PRO A 110 -16.50 -14.02 2.00
CA PRO A 110 -16.26 -15.32 1.39
C PRO A 110 -16.89 -15.40 0.00
N ILE A 111 -16.20 -16.11 -0.90
CA ILE A 111 -16.41 -16.13 -2.37
C ILE A 111 -17.86 -16.48 -2.76
N TYR A 112 -18.57 -17.25 -1.94
CA TYR A 112 -19.96 -17.65 -2.20
C TYR A 112 -20.98 -16.50 -2.12
N LYS A 113 -20.64 -15.35 -1.51
CA LYS A 113 -21.51 -14.15 -1.46
C LYS A 113 -21.16 -13.12 -2.55
N LEU A 114 -20.11 -13.36 -3.34
CA LEU A 114 -19.57 -12.43 -4.34
C LEU A 114 -20.10 -12.78 -5.74
N ASN A 115 -21.38 -12.50 -6.03
CA ASN A 115 -21.96 -12.72 -7.36
C ASN A 115 -22.07 -11.42 -8.21
N THR A 116 -21.72 -10.27 -7.65
CA THR A 116 -21.74 -8.98 -8.36
C THR A 116 -20.33 -8.53 -8.73
N ARG A 117 -20.15 -8.07 -9.97
CA ARG A 117 -18.88 -7.49 -10.42
C ARG A 117 -18.68 -6.09 -9.81
N PRO A 118 -17.45 -5.73 -9.42
CA PRO A 118 -17.14 -4.37 -8.96
C PRO A 118 -17.44 -3.35 -10.05
N LYS A 119 -17.94 -2.18 -9.65
CA LYS A 119 -18.39 -1.14 -10.60
C LYS A 119 -17.25 -0.33 -11.22
N ASP A 120 -16.05 -0.42 -10.65
CA ASP A 120 -14.84 0.28 -11.11
C ASP A 120 -14.45 -0.05 -12.55
N VAL A 121 -14.78 -1.26 -13.02
CA VAL A 121 -14.37 -1.79 -14.34
C VAL A 121 -15.48 -1.72 -15.38
N ASN A 122 -16.26 -0.63 -15.46
CA ASN A 122 -17.31 -0.38 -16.49
C ASN A 122 -17.96 -1.66 -17.06
N ALA A 123 -18.39 -2.57 -16.17
CA ALA A 123 -18.72 -3.92 -16.58
C ALA A 123 -20.07 -3.92 -17.32
N GLN A 124 -20.08 -4.34 -18.59
CA GLN A 124 -21.30 -4.44 -19.40
C GLN A 124 -22.35 -5.40 -18.80
N LYS A 125 -21.93 -6.36 -17.96
CA LYS A 125 -22.79 -7.29 -17.22
C LYS A 125 -22.44 -7.25 -15.74
N SER A 126 -23.43 -6.91 -14.91
CA SER A 126 -23.27 -6.68 -13.46
C SER A 126 -23.16 -7.96 -12.62
N VAL A 127 -23.57 -9.11 -13.17
CA VAL A 127 -23.60 -10.41 -12.47
C VAL A 127 -22.52 -11.33 -13.04
N ILE A 128 -21.74 -11.98 -12.16
CA ILE A 128 -20.68 -12.93 -12.53
C ILE A 128 -21.31 -14.24 -13.03
N VAL A 129 -22.29 -14.77 -12.29
CA VAL A 129 -23.05 -15.97 -12.63
C VAL A 129 -24.54 -15.63 -12.70
N GLU A 130 -25.06 -15.52 -13.91
CA GLU A 130 -26.50 -15.57 -14.16
C GLU A 130 -26.99 -16.95 -13.74
N ARG A 131 -28.07 -17.02 -12.96
CA ARG A 131 -28.57 -18.25 -12.33
C ARG A 131 -28.49 -19.43 -13.31
N SER A 132 -27.52 -20.33 -13.11
CA SER A 132 -27.38 -21.55 -13.91
C SER A 132 -28.38 -22.64 -13.50
N ARG A 133 -29.22 -22.36 -12.49
CA ARG A 133 -30.33 -23.19 -12.07
C ARG A 133 -31.62 -22.40 -12.28
N GLU A 134 -32.02 -22.35 -13.54
CA GLU A 134 -33.43 -22.25 -13.91
C GLU A 134 -34.01 -23.62 -13.56
N TRP A 135 -34.53 -23.75 -12.33
CA TRP A 135 -35.45 -24.85 -12.08
C TRP A 135 -36.76 -24.39 -12.70
N ASP A 136 -37.16 -25.12 -13.74
CA ASP A 136 -38.37 -24.91 -14.50
C ASP A 136 -39.57 -25.06 -13.56
N ASP A 137 -40.06 -23.93 -13.04
CA ASP A 137 -41.29 -23.86 -12.24
C ASP A 137 -42.55 -24.06 -13.14
N ASN A 138 -42.41 -24.63 -14.35
CA ASN A 138 -43.51 -24.98 -15.26
C ASN A 138 -43.71 -26.50 -15.42
N GLU A 139 -43.36 -27.32 -14.43
CA GLU A 139 -43.85 -28.71 -14.38
C GLU A 139 -45.19 -28.76 -13.61
N LYS A 140 -46.25 -28.29 -14.25
CA LYS A 140 -47.66 -28.61 -13.92
C LYS A 140 -48.51 -28.75 -15.17
#